data_AF-A0A7J2VCF4-F1
#
_entry.id   AF-A0A7J2VCF4-F1
#
_cell.length_a   1.000
_cell.length_b   1.000
_cell.length_c   1.000
_cell.angle_alpha   90.00
_cell.angle_beta   90.00
_cell.angle_gamma   90.00
#
_symmetry.space_group_name_H-M   'P 1'
#
loop_
_entity.id
_entity.type
_entity.pdbx_description
1 polymer ?
#
loop_
_entity_poly.entity_id
_entity_poly.type
_entity_poly.pdbx_seq_one_letter_code
_entity_poly.pdbx_strand_id
1 'polypeptide(L)'
;MSGFYDNLEAWVKRQRETKELFMKAEKNYEEADRLTLITLSRLAFQHMERTIEAFDNWLKDPMIATHMPREMLIELWSQLRDIFYKLIDLDITHTSKFADHLKKLEDAENINPLFTLRITREEGESRRRQPPTTVI
;
A
#
# COMPACT_ATOMS: atom_id res chain seq x y z
N MET A 1 -9.33 32.12 0.74
CA MET A 1 -9.06 31.86 -0.69
C MET A 1 -7.56 31.70 -0.92
N SER A 2 -6.68 32.68 -0.61
CA SER A 2 -5.22 32.53 -0.78
C SER A 2 -4.64 31.30 -0.06
N GLY A 3 -4.95 31.12 1.22
CA GLY A 3 -4.45 29.98 2.00
C GLY A 3 -4.91 28.59 1.51
N PHE A 4 -6.00 28.49 0.74
CA PHE A 4 -6.42 27.23 0.12
C PHE A 4 -5.53 26.88 -1.07
N TYR A 5 -5.24 27.86 -1.94
CA TYR A 5 -4.32 27.68 -3.06
C TYR A 5 -2.89 27.39 -2.58
N ASP A 6 -2.41 28.11 -1.56
CA ASP A 6 -1.09 27.88 -0.95
C ASP A 6 -0.97 26.46 -0.39
N ASN A 7 -2.05 25.92 0.21
CA ASN A 7 -2.10 24.55 0.71
C ASN A 7 -2.03 23.50 -0.41
N LEU A 8 -2.71 23.74 -1.54
CA LEU A 8 -2.66 22.86 -2.70
C LEU A 8 -1.27 22.84 -3.33
N GLU A 9 -0.64 24.00 -3.51
CA GLU A 9 0.73 24.09 -4.07
C GLU A 9 1.77 23.44 -3.14
N ALA A 10 1.68 23.68 -1.84
CA ALA A 10 2.56 23.06 -0.85
C ALA A 10 2.40 21.54 -0.82
N TRP A 11 1.18 21.04 -1.02
CA TRP A 11 0.91 19.61 -1.12
C TRP A 11 1.54 19.01 -2.38
N VAL A 12 1.35 19.62 -3.56
CA VAL A 12 1.97 19.18 -4.82
C VAL A 12 3.51 19.15 -4.70
N LYS A 13 4.09 20.18 -4.08
CA LYS A 13 5.53 20.26 -3.83
C LYS A 13 6.03 19.08 -2.99
N ARG A 14 5.36 18.76 -1.88
CA ARG A 14 5.72 17.61 -1.02
C ARG A 14 5.65 16.27 -1.75
N GLN A 15 4.63 16.07 -2.60
CA GLN A 15 4.52 14.85 -3.39
C GLN A 15 5.67 14.71 -4.41
N ARG A 16 6.11 15.82 -5.01
CA ARG A 16 7.28 15.82 -5.92
C ARG A 16 8.57 15.48 -5.19
N GLU A 17 8.83 16.10 -4.04
CA GLU A 17 10.01 15.83 -3.22
C GLU A 17 10.06 14.37 -2.75
N THR A 18 8.90 13.81 -2.34
CA THR A 18 8.79 12.41 -1.95
C THR A 18 9.10 11.48 -3.12
N LYS A 19 8.58 11.77 -4.31
CA LYS A 19 8.88 11.00 -5.53
C LYS A 19 10.37 10.99 -5.85
N GLU A 20 11.03 12.15 -5.81
CA GLU A 20 12.46 12.25 -6.07
C GLU A 20 13.31 11.47 -5.06
N LEU A 21 12.91 11.47 -3.78
CA LEU A 21 13.58 10.71 -2.73
C LEU A 21 13.51 9.20 -3.00
N PHE A 22 12.33 8.69 -3.37
CA PHE A 22 12.18 7.28 -3.73
C PHE A 22 12.98 6.88 -4.96
N MET A 23 12.97 7.69 -6.02
CA MET A 23 13.78 7.44 -7.23
C MET A 23 15.27 7.36 -6.93
N LYS A 24 15.77 8.10 -5.94
CA LYS A 24 17.16 8.02 -5.49
C LYS A 24 17.40 6.80 -4.61
N ALA A 25 16.46 6.48 -3.71
CA ALA A 25 16.57 5.39 -2.76
C ALA A 25 16.51 4.00 -3.42
N GLU A 26 15.77 3.87 -4.52
CA GLU A 26 15.67 2.62 -5.29
C GLU A 26 16.76 2.49 -6.37
N LYS A 27 17.71 3.42 -6.43
CA LYS A 27 18.81 3.34 -7.40
C LYS A 27 19.59 2.04 -7.16
N ASN A 28 19.68 1.20 -8.19
CA ASN A 28 20.31 -0.11 -8.16
C ASN A 28 19.61 -1.11 -7.20
N TYR A 29 18.29 -1.01 -7.00
CA TYR A 29 17.55 -1.95 -6.14
C TYR A 29 17.75 -3.43 -6.56
N GLU A 30 18.04 -3.69 -7.83
CA GLU A 30 18.31 -5.04 -8.35
C GLU A 30 19.55 -5.69 -7.73
N GLU A 31 20.52 -4.88 -7.28
CA GLU A 31 21.74 -5.34 -6.62
C GLU A 31 21.62 -5.33 -5.08
N ALA A 32 20.47 -4.90 -4.55
CA ALA A 32 20.28 -4.72 -3.12
C ALA A 32 20.08 -6.05 -2.37
N ASP A 33 20.55 -6.09 -1.12
CA ASP A 33 20.32 -7.26 -0.27
C ASP A 33 18.84 -7.40 0.15
N ARG A 34 18.50 -8.58 0.69
CA ARG A 34 17.13 -8.90 1.13
C ARG A 34 16.56 -7.91 2.16
N LEU A 35 17.37 -7.46 3.13
CA LEU A 35 16.91 -6.54 4.17
C LEU A 35 16.60 -5.17 3.58
N THR A 36 17.42 -4.72 2.64
CA THR A 36 17.25 -3.47 1.91
C THR A 36 15.97 -3.50 1.08
N LEU A 37 15.71 -4.57 0.33
CA LEU A 37 14.48 -4.74 -0.45
C LEU A 37 13.24 -4.71 0.45
N ILE A 38 13.24 -5.45 1.57
CA ILE A 38 12.13 -5.42 2.54
C ILE A 38 11.91 -4.00 3.09
N THR A 39 12.99 -3.29 3.40
CA THR A 39 12.92 -1.95 3.98
C THR A 39 12.36 -0.95 2.97
N LEU A 40 12.83 -0.98 1.72
CA LEU A 40 12.32 -0.16 0.63
C LEU A 40 10.82 -0.41 0.39
N SER A 41 10.39 -1.68 0.33
CA SER A 41 8.98 -2.02 0.17
C SER A 41 8.12 -1.48 1.32
N ARG A 42 8.58 -1.63 2.58
CA ARG A 42 7.84 -1.13 3.75
C ARG A 42 7.73 0.39 3.76
N LEU A 43 8.81 1.09 3.41
CA LEU A 43 8.78 2.55 3.26
C LEU A 43 7.79 2.94 2.17
N ALA A 44 7.82 2.28 1.00
CA ALA A 44 6.88 2.56 -0.08
C ALA A 44 5.43 2.41 0.38
N PHE A 45 5.06 1.31 1.05
CA PHE A 45 3.71 1.13 1.59
C PHE A 45 3.30 2.21 2.59
N GLN A 46 4.16 2.54 3.56
CA GLN A 46 3.87 3.61 4.53
C GLN A 46 3.61 4.97 3.85
N HIS A 47 4.37 5.28 2.79
CA HIS A 47 4.18 6.51 2.04
C HIS A 47 2.92 6.46 1.16
N MET A 48 2.59 5.31 0.58
CA MET A 48 1.34 5.09 -0.15
C MET A 48 0.12 5.25 0.75
N GLU A 49 0.11 4.61 1.92
CA GLU A 49 -0.97 4.71 2.92
C GLU A 49 -1.26 6.17 3.28
N ARG A 50 -0.22 6.94 3.65
CA ARG A 50 -0.35 8.36 3.99
C ARG A 50 -0.86 9.20 2.81
N THR A 51 -0.43 8.87 1.59
CA THR A 51 -0.86 9.59 0.39
C THR A 51 -2.34 9.31 0.10
N ILE A 52 -2.77 8.06 0.21
CA ILE A 52 -4.16 7.63 0.03
C ILE A 52 -5.05 8.29 1.09
N GLU A 53 -4.64 8.25 2.36
CA GLU A 53 -5.38 8.89 3.47
C GLU A 53 -5.51 10.41 3.25
N ALA A 54 -4.43 11.09 2.86
CA ALA A 54 -4.48 12.52 2.57
C ALA A 54 -5.41 12.83 1.40
N PHE A 55 -5.41 11.99 0.35
CA PHE A 55 -6.26 12.17 -0.82
C PHE A 55 -7.74 11.90 -0.52
N ASP A 56 -8.05 10.88 0.27
CA ASP A 56 -9.39 10.60 0.77
C ASP A 56 -9.91 11.77 1.64
N ASN A 57 -9.09 12.29 2.54
CA ASN A 57 -9.43 13.48 3.33
C ASN A 57 -9.67 14.72 2.45
N TRP A 58 -8.90 14.90 1.39
CA TRP A 58 -9.11 15.99 0.43
C TRP A 58 -10.45 15.85 -0.32
N LEU A 59 -10.85 14.63 -0.72
CA LEU A 59 -12.16 14.39 -1.33
C LEU A 59 -13.34 14.64 -0.38
N LYS A 60 -13.11 14.47 0.93
CA LYS A 60 -14.10 14.78 1.99
C LYS A 60 -14.28 16.29 2.24
N ASP A 61 -13.40 17.15 1.72
CA ASP A 61 -13.55 18.59 1.87
C ASP A 61 -14.86 19.06 1.18
N PRO A 62 -15.77 19.75 1.90
CA PRO A 62 -17.03 20.22 1.33
C PRO A 62 -16.88 21.08 0.08
N MET A 63 -15.79 21.86 -0.02
CA MET A 63 -15.51 22.67 -1.21
C MET A 63 -15.24 21.79 -2.42
N ILE A 64 -14.47 20.71 -2.24
CA ILE A 64 -14.18 19.74 -3.29
C ILE A 64 -15.44 18.95 -3.67
N ALA A 65 -16.13 18.38 -2.67
CA ALA A 65 -17.32 17.57 -2.91
C ALA A 65 -18.46 18.34 -3.59
N THR A 66 -18.58 19.65 -3.32
CA THR A 66 -19.67 20.48 -3.86
C THR A 66 -19.33 21.09 -5.23
N HIS A 67 -18.08 21.45 -5.47
CA HIS A 67 -17.71 22.28 -6.64
C HIS A 67 -16.87 21.54 -7.69
N MET A 68 -16.36 20.33 -7.40
CA MET A 68 -15.59 19.59 -8.38
C MET A 68 -16.47 19.16 -9.57
N PRO A 69 -16.12 19.50 -10.81
CA PRO A 69 -16.86 19.06 -11.99
C PRO A 69 -16.87 17.54 -12.12
N ARG A 70 -17.96 17.01 -12.67
CA ARG A 70 -18.14 15.56 -12.85
C ARG A 70 -17.06 14.94 -13.73
N GLU A 71 -16.62 15.66 -14.75
CA GLU A 71 -15.58 15.22 -15.69
C GLU A 71 -14.27 14.96 -14.96
N MET A 72 -13.90 15.82 -14.01
CA MET A 72 -12.71 15.63 -13.16
C MET A 72 -12.86 14.41 -12.25
N LEU A 73 -14.05 14.17 -11.71
CA LEU A 73 -14.32 12.98 -10.88
C LEU A 73 -14.22 11.68 -11.70
N ILE A 74 -14.67 11.69 -12.95
CA ILE A 74 -14.53 10.54 -13.86
C ILE A 74 -13.06 10.26 -14.15
N GLU A 75 -12.29 11.28 -14.48
CA GLU A 75 -10.86 11.15 -14.72
C GLU A 75 -10.13 10.59 -13.49
N LEU A 76 -10.40 11.19 -12.32
CA LEU A 76 -9.86 10.76 -11.03
C LEU A 76 -10.19 9.28 -10.76
N TRP A 77 -11.45 8.88 -10.91
CA TRP A 77 -11.86 7.49 -10.70
C TRP A 77 -11.18 6.54 -11.67
N SER A 78 -11.07 6.91 -12.95
CA SER A 78 -10.43 6.06 -13.96
C SER A 78 -8.97 5.77 -13.62
N GLN A 79 -8.24 6.74 -13.06
CA GLN A 79 -6.85 6.53 -12.65
C GLN A 79 -6.75 5.81 -11.30
N LEU A 80 -7.62 6.15 -10.35
CA LEU A 80 -7.63 5.55 -9.02
C LEU A 80 -7.89 4.05 -9.08
N ARG A 81 -8.87 3.60 -9.88
CA ARG A 81 -9.20 2.18 -10.00
C ARG A 81 -8.04 1.35 -10.55
N ASP A 82 -7.24 1.91 -11.46
CA ASP A 82 -6.09 1.20 -12.03
C ASP A 82 -5.00 0.97 -10.98
N ILE A 83 -4.78 1.95 -10.10
CA ILE A 83 -3.87 1.81 -8.95
C ILE A 83 -4.42 0.78 -7.97
N PHE A 84 -5.73 0.86 -7.67
CA PHE A 84 -6.41 -0.04 -6.75
C PHE A 84 -6.32 -1.51 -7.19
N TYR A 85 -6.64 -1.79 -8.46
CA TYR A 85 -6.55 -3.16 -8.99
C TYR A 85 -5.10 -3.65 -9.03
N LYS A 86 -4.14 -2.81 -9.43
CA LYS A 86 -2.71 -3.17 -9.38
C LYS A 86 -2.22 -3.53 -7.98
N LEU A 87 -2.71 -2.82 -6.95
CA LEU A 87 -2.37 -3.12 -5.56
C LEU A 87 -2.94 -4.48 -5.12
N ILE A 88 -4.19 -4.76 -5.48
CA ILE A 88 -4.83 -6.06 -5.21
C ILE A 88 -4.08 -7.18 -5.92
N ASP A 89 -3.78 -7.02 -7.21
CA ASP A 89 -3.07 -8.02 -8.01
C ASP A 89 -1.66 -8.28 -7.45
N LEU A 90 -0.97 -7.24 -6.96
CA LEU A 90 0.32 -7.36 -6.29
C LEU A 90 0.21 -8.22 -5.03
N ASP A 91 -0.77 -7.95 -4.16
CA ASP A 91 -0.99 -8.75 -2.95
C ASP A 91 -1.29 -10.21 -3.27
N ILE A 92 -2.27 -10.46 -4.15
CA ILE A 92 -2.63 -11.82 -4.59
C ILE A 92 -1.40 -12.54 -5.13
N THR A 93 -0.65 -11.90 -6.02
CA THR A 93 0.51 -12.51 -6.68
C THR A 93 1.61 -12.86 -5.69
N HIS A 94 2.02 -11.93 -4.83
CA HIS A 94 3.16 -12.15 -3.94
C HIS A 94 2.81 -13.03 -2.75
N THR A 95 1.61 -12.89 -2.18
CA THR A 95 1.14 -13.75 -1.08
C THR A 95 0.97 -15.19 -1.54
N SER A 96 0.40 -15.41 -2.75
CA SER A 96 0.26 -16.77 -3.31
C SER A 96 1.62 -17.40 -3.64
N LYS A 97 2.52 -16.64 -4.29
CA LYS A 97 3.89 -17.12 -4.58
C LYS A 97 4.66 -17.49 -3.32
N PHE A 98 4.50 -16.71 -2.24
CA PHE A 98 5.16 -17.00 -0.99
C PHE A 98 4.56 -18.23 -0.29
N ALA A 99 3.24 -18.39 -0.32
CA ALA A 99 2.58 -19.60 0.18
C ALA A 99 3.08 -20.86 -0.55
N ASP A 100 3.20 -20.81 -1.87
CA ASP A 100 3.73 -21.92 -2.67
C ASP A 100 5.21 -22.20 -2.38
N HIS A 101 5.99 -21.15 -2.10
CA HIS A 101 7.38 -21.30 -1.67
C HIS A 101 7.49 -21.99 -0.30
N LEU A 102 6.64 -21.62 0.66
CA LEU A 102 6.61 -22.24 1.98
C LEU A 102 6.26 -23.74 1.91
N LYS A 103 5.25 -24.11 1.11
CA LYS A 103 4.89 -25.52 0.89
C LYS A 103 6.08 -26.34 0.38
N LYS A 104 6.81 -25.80 -0.61
CA LYS A 104 8.03 -26.47 -1.15
C LYS A 104 9.14 -26.61 -0.12
N LEU A 105 9.27 -25.66 0.81
CA LEU A 105 10.26 -25.75 1.90
C LEU A 105 9.86 -26.80 2.94
N GLU A 106 8.56 -26.96 3.21
CA GLU A 106 7.99 -28.00 4.07
C GLU A 106 8.29 -29.38 3.52
N ASP A 107 7.97 -29.60 2.24
CA ASP A 107 8.21 -30.85 1.52
C ASP A 107 9.70 -31.23 1.46
N ALA A 108 10.59 -30.23 1.55
CA ALA A 108 12.03 -30.40 1.53
C ALA A 108 12.68 -30.55 2.93
N GLU A 109 11.89 -30.67 4.01
CA GLU A 109 12.32 -30.67 5.43
C GLU A 109 13.21 -29.47 5.83
N ASN A 110 13.17 -28.38 5.04
CA ASN A 110 14.10 -27.26 5.18
C ASN A 110 13.45 -26.04 5.85
N ILE A 111 12.51 -26.29 6.77
CA ILE A 111 11.87 -25.24 7.57
C ILE A 111 12.63 -25.07 8.87
N ASN A 112 13.13 -23.85 9.09
CA ASN A 112 13.68 -23.46 10.39
C ASN A 112 12.60 -23.61 11.48
N PRO A 113 12.82 -24.38 12.56
CA PRO A 113 11.83 -24.65 13.61
C PRO A 113 11.21 -23.41 14.29
N LEU A 114 11.85 -22.24 14.18
CA LEU A 114 11.31 -20.99 14.71
C LEU A 114 10.14 -20.43 13.86
N PHE A 115 10.02 -20.81 12.59
CA PHE A 115 8.92 -20.40 11.71
C PHE A 115 7.62 -21.14 12.02
N THR A 116 7.69 -22.44 12.30
CA THR A 116 6.50 -23.26 12.63
C THR A 116 5.84 -22.82 13.95
N LEU A 117 6.63 -22.33 14.90
CA LEU A 117 6.14 -21.79 16.18
C LEU A 117 5.38 -20.45 16.05
N ARG A 118 5.62 -19.65 15.01
CA ARG A 118 4.91 -18.37 14.80
C ARG A 118 3.58 -18.56 14.09
N ILE A 119 3.54 -19.39 13.04
CA ILE A 119 2.31 -19.65 12.26
C ILE A 119 1.21 -20.24 13.16
N THR A 120 1.58 -21.22 14.00
CA THR A 120 0.65 -21.84 14.97
C THR A 120 0.08 -20.86 16.00
N ARG A 121 0.81 -19.78 16.32
CA ARG A 121 0.36 -18.74 17.25
C ARG A 121 -0.55 -17.71 16.59
N GLU A 122 -0.23 -17.28 15.37
CA GLU A 122 -1.00 -16.28 14.62
C GLU A 122 -2.34 -16.83 14.09
N GLU A 123 -2.42 -18.12 13.73
CA GLU A 123 -3.69 -18.78 13.38
C GLU A 123 -4.67 -18.86 14.58
N GLY A 124 -4.13 -18.98 15.81
CA GLY A 124 -4.91 -18.98 17.04
C GLY A 124 -5.45 -17.60 17.43
N GLU A 125 -4.76 -16.52 17.06
CA GLU A 125 -5.17 -15.14 17.37
C GLU A 125 -6.09 -14.54 16.28
N SER A 126 -5.88 -14.88 15.00
CA SER A 126 -6.68 -14.35 13.89
C SER A 126 -8.13 -14.87 13.89
N ARG A 127 -8.36 -16.10 14.36
CA ARG A 127 -9.72 -16.66 14.55
C ARG A 127 -10.54 -15.95 15.63
N ARG A 128 -9.91 -15.19 16.53
CA ARG A 128 -10.61 -14.48 17.62
C ARG A 128 -11.00 -13.04 17.27
N ARG A 129 -10.57 -12.50 16.12
CA ARG A 129 -10.69 -11.07 15.79
C ARG A 129 -11.63 -10.73 14.62
N GLN A 130 -12.38 -11.68 14.05
CA GLN A 130 -13.40 -11.35 13.04
C GLN A 130 -14.75 -11.02 13.71
N PRO A 131 -15.21 -9.75 13.73
CA PRO A 131 -16.61 -9.45 13.97
C PRO A 131 -17.45 -9.89 12.76
N PRO A 132 -18.74 -10.22 12.94
CA PRO A 132 -19.58 -10.70 11.85
C PRO A 132 -19.76 -9.60 10.79
N THR A 133 -19.52 -9.95 9.53
CA THR A 133 -19.75 -9.08 8.37
C THR A 133 -21.26 -8.82 8.24
N THR A 134 -21.69 -7.59 8.53
CA THR A 134 -23.01 -7.12 8.11
C THR A 134 -22.95 -6.80 6.62
N VAL A 135 -23.67 -7.58 5.83
CA VAL A 135 -23.96 -7.28 4.43
C VAL A 135 -25.03 -6.18 4.41
N ILE A 136 -24.75 -5.07 3.72
CA ILE A 136 -25.75 -4.08 3.29
C ILE A 136 -26.03 -4.33 1.81
#